data_AF-A0A402AU65-F1
#
_entry.id   AF-A0A402AU65-F1
#
_cell.length_a   1.000
_cell.length_b   1.000
_cell.length_c   1.000
_cell.angle_alpha   90.00
_cell.angle_beta   90.00
_cell.angle_gamma   90.00
#
_symmetry.space_group_name_H-M   'P 1'
#
loop_
_entity.id
_entity.type
_entity.pdbx_description
1 polymer ?
#
loop_
_entity_poly.entity_id
_entity_poly.type
_entity_poly.pdbx_seq_one_letter_code
_entity_poly.pdbx_strand_id
1 'polypeptide(L)' 'MAPIGYFQRPNGEYVLVHRCLGCDFERFNRIAGDDNFDLVLNLPELPPRTSRDLKLQRLQQLWDISEATETE' A
#
# COMPACT_ATOMS: atom_id res chain seq x y z
N MET A 1 -11.18 -0.06 7.99
CA MET A 1 -10.01 -0.39 7.14
C MET A 1 -10.09 -1.87 6.82
N ALA A 2 -9.84 -2.26 5.58
CA ALA A 2 -9.82 -3.66 5.14
C ALA A 2 -8.40 -4.04 4.71
N PRO A 3 -7.91 -5.24 5.05
CA PRO A 3 -6.65 -5.74 4.53
C PRO A 3 -6.81 -6.04 3.04
N ILE A 4 -5.90 -5.51 2.22
CA ILE A 4 -5.96 -5.67 0.75
C ILE A 4 -4.78 -6.45 0.18
N GLY A 5 -3.75 -6.73 0.98
CA GLY A 5 -2.55 -7.40 0.53
C GLY A 5 -1.40 -7.27 1.52
N TYR A 6 -0.27 -7.88 1.20
CA TYR A 6 0.99 -7.70 1.93
C TYR A 6 2.15 -7.47 0.94
N PHE A 7 3.28 -6.97 1.44
CA PHE A 7 4.53 -7.00 0.69
C PHE A 7 5.70 -7.29 1.63
N GLN A 8 6.82 -7.76 1.07
CA GLN A 8 8.05 -7.97 1.83
C GLN A 8 9.03 -6.82 1.58
N ARG A 9 9.62 -6.30 2.65
CA ARG A 9 10.74 -5.35 2.57
C ARG A 9 12.03 -6.08 2.17
N PRO A 10 13.06 -5.38 1.68
CA PRO A 10 14.35 -5.99 1.32
C PRO A 10 15.05 -6.74 2.48
N ASN A 11 14.74 -6.39 3.73
CA ASN A 11 15.25 -7.07 4.94
C ASN A 11 14.45 -8.34 5.32
N GLY A 12 13.47 -8.75 4.51
CA GLY A 12 12.62 -9.91 4.77
C GLY A 12 11.39 -9.63 5.64
N GLU A 13 11.21 -8.41 6.12
CA GLU A 13 10.07 -8.05 6.96
C GLU A 13 8.77 -7.96 6.15
N TYR A 14 7.74 -8.66 6.60
CA TYR A 14 6.41 -8.60 6.01
C TYR A 14 5.64 -7.39 6.52
N VAL A 15 4.93 -6.73 5.60
CA VAL A 15 4.14 -5.53 5.87
C VAL A 15 2.74 -5.72 5.32
N LEU A 16 1.74 -5.50 6.17
CA LEU A 16 0.33 -5.62 5.82
C LEU A 16 -0.21 -4.29 5.29
N VAL A 17 -0.93 -4.34 4.17
CA VAL A 17 -1.54 -3.19 3.51
C VAL A 17 -3.03 -3.16 3.82
N HIS A 18 -3.49 -2.05 4.40
CA HIS A 18 -4.90 -1.80 4.65
C HIS A 18 -5.41 -0.65 3.80
N ARG A 19 -6.61 -0.76 3.24
CA ARG A 19 -7.31 0.35 2.58
C ARG A 19 -8.49 0.83 3.43
N CYS A 20 -8.64 2.14 3.54
CA CYS A 20 -9.85 2.73 4.13
C CYS A 20 -11.04 2.53 3.20
N LEU A 21 -12.16 2.00 3.70
CA LEU A 21 -13.36 1.77 2.89
C LEU A 21 -14.17 3.06 2.62
N GLY A 22 -13.81 4.19 3.25
CA GLY A 22 -14.52 5.46 3.09
C GLY A 22 -13.75 6.53 2.30
N CYS A 23 -12.42 6.48 2.29
CA CYS A 23 -11.58 7.49 1.63
C CYS A 23 -10.42 6.91 0.82
N ASP A 24 -10.39 5.59 0.62
CA ASP A 24 -9.38 4.83 -0.13
C ASP A 24 -7.92 4.98 0.32
N PHE A 25 -7.64 5.72 1.39
CA PHE A 25 -6.29 5.87 1.92
C PHE A 25 -5.72 4.52 2.38
N GLU A 26 -4.48 4.24 1.95
CA GLU A 26 -3.76 3.03 2.29
C GLU A 26 -2.82 3.24 3.49
N ARG A 27 -2.77 2.27 4.41
CA ARG A 27 -1.79 2.20 5.50
C ARG A 27 -0.99 0.92 5.46
N PHE A 28 0.28 1.04 5.84
CA PHE A 28 1.24 -0.05 5.88
C PHE A 28 1.63 -0.32 7.32
N ASN A 29 1.26 -1.48 7.84
CA ASN A 29 1.52 -1.84 9.23
C ASN A 29 2.50 -3.01 9.26
N ARG A 30 3.49 -2.93 10.15
CA ARG A 30 4.30 -4.10 10.50
C ARG A 30 3.39 -5.14 11.16
N ILE A 31 3.64 -6.41 10.86
CA ILE A 31 2.95 -7.54 11.49
C ILE A 31 3.49 -7.73 12.92
N ALA A 32 2.59 -7.84 13.89
CA ALA A 32 2.90 -8.11 15.29
C ALA A 32 3.09 -9.61 15.54
N GLY A 33 3.68 -9.98 16.69
CA GLY A 33 3.97 -11.38 17.00
C GLY A 33 2.72 -12.21 17.32
N ASP A 34 1.62 -11.56 17.69
CA ASP A 34 0.32 -12.12 18.02
C ASP A 34 -0.67 -12.10 16.84
N ASP A 35 -0.27 -11.57 15.68
CA ASP A 35 -1.05 -11.67 14.46
C ASP A 35 -1.08 -13.11 13.93
N ASN A 36 -2.23 -13.54 13.40
CA ASN A 36 -2.31 -14.82 12.70
C ASN A 36 -1.67 -14.70 11.31
N PHE A 37 -0.43 -15.16 11.18
CA PHE A 37 0.36 -15.03 9.96
C PHE A 37 -0.22 -15.82 8.77
N ASP A 38 -0.91 -16.93 9.00
CA ASP A 38 -1.55 -17.70 7.92
C ASP A 38 -2.61 -16.88 7.19
N LEU A 39 -3.33 -16.00 7.91
CA LEU A 39 -4.29 -15.09 7.29
C LEU A 39 -3.61 -14.06 6.41
N VAL A 40 -2.40 -13.63 6.77
CA VAL A 40 -1.62 -12.69 5.95
C VAL A 40 -1.15 -13.35 4.66
N LEU A 41 -0.66 -14.58 4.73
CA LEU A 41 -0.22 -15.34 3.55
C LEU A 41 -1.36 -15.66 2.57
N ASN A 42 -2.61 -15.62 3.02
CA ASN A 42 -3.80 -15.76 2.16
C ASN A 42 -4.18 -14.47 1.40
N LEU A 43 -3.58 -13.34 1.75
CA LEU A 43 -3.79 -12.08 1.03
C LEU A 43 -2.90 -12.02 -0.22
N PRO A 44 -3.27 -11.22 -1.24
CA PRO A 44 -2.42 -11.07 -2.42
C PRO A 44 -1.11 -10.35 -2.07
N GLU A 45 -0.02 -10.80 -2.70
CA GLU A 45 1.25 -10.08 -2.67
C GLU A 45 1.15 -8.81 -3.53
N LEU A 46 1.56 -7.68 -2.97
CA LEU A 46 1.58 -6.37 -3.59
C LEU A 46 3.02 -5.93 -3.87
N PRO A 47 3.24 -5.05 -4.86
CA PRO A 47 4.57 -4.53 -5.12
C PRO A 47 5.11 -3.78 -3.89
N PRO A 48 6.41 -3.91 -3.58
CA PRO A 48 7.05 -3.21 -2.47
C PRO A 48 6.78 -1.71 -2.56
N ARG A 49 6.40 -1.10 -1.43
CA ARG A 49 6.20 0.35 -1.33
C ARG A 49 7.33 0.93 -0.48
N THR A 50 8.46 1.23 -1.11
CA THR A 50 9.50 2.02 -0.42
C THR A 50 9.06 3.48 -0.29
N SER A 51 9.68 4.23 0.63
CA SER A 51 9.42 5.68 0.73
C SER A 51 9.68 6.41 -0.60
N ARG A 52 10.62 5.90 -1.41
CA ARG A 52 10.88 6.38 -2.76
C ARG A 52 9.72 6.05 -3.71
N ASP A 53 9.23 4.81 -3.70
CA ASP A 53 8.13 4.38 -4.58
C ASP A 53 6.83 5.11 -4.25
N LEU A 54 6.55 5.34 -2.96
CA LEU A 54 5.41 6.15 -2.52
C LEU A 54 5.53 7.60 -2.97
N LYS A 55 6.73 8.18 -2.92
CA LYS A 55 6.98 9.53 -3.42
C LYS A 55 6.77 9.61 -4.93
N LEU A 56 7.23 8.61 -5.68
CA LEU A 56 7.05 8.53 -7.12
C LEU A 56 5.57 8.35 -7.50
N GLN A 57 4.85 7.46 -6.83
CA GLN A 57 3.40 7.29 -7.04
C GLN A 57 2.63 8.57 -6.76
N ARG A 58 2.95 9.28 -5.69
CA ARG A 58 2.28 10.53 -5.34
C ARG A 58 2.57 11.64 -6.37
N LEU A 59 3.79 11.69 -6.89
CA LEU A 59 4.15 12.60 -7.99
C LEU A 59 3.39 12.25 -9.28
N GLN A 60 3.27 10.96 -9.61
CA GLN A 60 2.50 10.50 -10.76
C GLN A 60 1.02 10.87 -10.62
N GLN A 61 0.41 10.61 -9.46
CA GLN A 61 -0.99 10.98 -9.21
C GLN A 61 -1.22 12.49 -9.34
N LEU A 62 -0.29 13.31 -8.85
CA LEU A 62 -0.37 14.77 -9.01
C LEU A 62 -0.27 15.18 -10.49
N TRP A 63 0.60 14.51 -11.26
CA TRP A 63 0.74 14.71 -12.69
C TRP A 63 -0.55 14.36 -13.44
N ASP A 64 -1.10 13.17 -13.18
CA ASP A 64 -2.33 12.70 -13.80
C ASP A 64 -3.52 13.64 -13.48
N ILE A 65 -3.58 14.17 -12.25
CA ILE A 65 -4.58 15.17 -11.86
C ILE A 65 -4.38 16.48 -12.63
N SER A 66 -3.13 16.97 -12.77
CA SER A 66 -2.88 18.19 -13.54
C SER A 66 -3.30 18.06 -15.00
N GLU A 67 -3.00 16.92 -15.64
CA GLU A 67 -3.42 16.67 -17.03
C GLU A 67 -4.95 16.60 -17.16
N ALA A 68 -5.64 15.99 -16.19
CA ALA A 68 -7.10 15.95 -16.17
C ALA A 68 -7.73 17.34 -16.02
N THR A 69 -7.15 18.23 -15.21
CA THR A 69 -7.66 19.60 -15.05
C THR A 69 -7.39 20.53 -16.23
N GLU A 70 -6.43 20.19 -17.10
CA GLU A 70 -6.09 20.98 -18.30
C GLU A 70 -6.94 20.63 -19.53
N THR A 71 -7.73 19.56 -19.45
CA THR A 71 -8.57 19.06 -20.57
C THR A 71 -10.05 19.42 -20.45
N GLU A 72 -10.45 20.19 -19.43
CA GLU A 72 -11.81 20.75 -19.23
C GLU A 72 -11.90 22.26 -19.54
#